data_AF-A3ZUZ4-F1
#
_entry.id   AF-A3ZUZ4-F1
#
_cell.length_a   1.000
_cell.length_b   1.000
_cell.length_c   1.000
_cell.angle_alpha   90.00
_cell.angle_beta   90.00
_cell.angle_gamma   90.00
#
_symmetry.space_group_name_H-M   'P 1'
#
loop_
_entity.id
_entity.type
_entity.pdbx_description
1 polymer ?
#
loop_
_entity_poly.entity_id
_entity_poly.type
_entity_poly.pdbx_seq_one_letter_code
_entity_poly.pdbx_strand_id
1 'polypeptide(L)'
;MHFNRIQWYANWPESQAAFSPQAEVPITTVDDIIGVCPAFGTLLRRARAARRRRRVSCNTYEYYKRQLHQLVGWYTKNERLQTTDCYTIAHSALVDALDF
;
A
#
# COMPACT_ATOMS: atom_id res chain seq x y z
N MET A 1 -15.83 -12.99 58.22
CA MET A 1 -16.25 -12.96 56.81
C MET A 1 -17.62 -12.30 56.72
N HIS A 2 -17.70 -11.08 56.18
CA HIS A 2 -18.78 -10.61 55.28
C HIS A 2 -18.42 -9.18 54.87
N PHE A 3 -18.09 -9.02 53.59
CA PHE A 3 -17.78 -7.75 52.95
C PHE A 3 -19.09 -6.99 52.68
N ASN A 4 -19.20 -5.74 53.15
CA ASN A 4 -20.27 -4.84 52.75
C ASN A 4 -19.74 -3.95 51.62
N ARG A 5 -20.22 -4.21 50.40
CA ARG A 5 -19.70 -3.67 49.15
C ARG A 5 -20.30 -2.29 48.88
N ILE A 6 -19.52 -1.26 49.19
CA ILE A 6 -19.81 0.14 48.87
C ILE A 6 -19.79 0.31 47.34
N GLN A 7 -20.97 0.46 46.71
CA GLN A 7 -21.09 0.90 45.32
C GLN A 7 -20.96 2.43 45.27
N TRP A 8 -19.75 2.93 45.11
CA TRP A 8 -19.49 4.30 44.68
C TRP A 8 -18.71 4.19 43.38
N TYR A 9 -19.34 4.52 42.26
CA TYR A 9 -18.76 5.13 41.05
C TYR A 9 -19.89 5.24 40.01
N ALA A 10 -20.87 6.09 40.30
CA ALA A 10 -21.81 6.62 39.32
C ALA A 10 -21.50 8.11 39.14
N ASN A 11 -20.50 8.38 38.29
CA ASN A 11 -20.23 9.66 37.60
C ASN A 11 -18.73 9.72 37.26
N TRP A 12 -18.36 9.06 36.18
CA TRP A 12 -17.23 9.50 35.38
C TRP A 12 -17.83 10.08 34.11
N PRO A 13 -17.69 11.37 33.79
CA PRO A 13 -17.99 11.83 32.46
C PRO A 13 -16.94 11.16 31.56
N GLU A 14 -17.39 10.24 30.69
CA GLU A 14 -16.59 9.67 29.61
C GLU A 14 -16.16 10.79 28.64
N SER A 15 -15.24 11.64 29.08
CA SER A 15 -14.37 12.41 28.19
C SER A 15 -13.25 11.48 27.74
N GLN A 16 -13.62 10.34 27.16
CA GLN A 16 -12.76 9.67 26.20
C GLN A 16 -12.99 10.38 24.87
N ALA A 17 -12.41 11.58 24.73
CA ALA A 17 -11.94 11.99 23.42
C ALA A 17 -10.78 11.05 23.09
N ALA A 18 -11.13 9.82 22.73
CA ALA A 18 -10.23 8.86 22.12
C ALA A 18 -9.65 9.60 20.93
N PHE A 19 -8.37 9.93 21.03
CA PHE A 19 -7.55 10.24 19.89
C PHE A 19 -7.78 9.09 18.92
N SER A 20 -8.66 9.26 17.95
CA SER A 20 -8.76 8.37 16.81
C SER A 20 -7.54 8.75 16.01
N PRO A 21 -6.42 7.99 16.02
CA PRO A 21 -5.52 8.10 14.90
C PRO A 21 -6.44 7.84 13.72
N GLN A 22 -6.60 8.82 12.84
CA GLN A 22 -7.28 8.60 11.58
C GLN A 22 -6.52 7.42 10.97
N ALA A 23 -7.09 6.22 11.06
CA ALA A 23 -6.41 5.02 10.62
C ALA A 23 -6.22 5.25 9.13
N GLU A 24 -4.99 5.61 8.74
CA GLU A 24 -4.67 5.87 7.35
C GLU A 24 -5.12 4.63 6.59
N VAL A 25 -6.07 4.81 5.67
CA VAL A 25 -6.70 3.68 4.99
C VAL A 25 -5.58 2.83 4.39
N PRO A 26 -5.47 1.55 4.79
CA PRO A 26 -4.39 0.71 4.33
C PRO A 26 -4.51 0.55 2.82
N ILE A 27 -3.39 0.73 2.13
CA ILE A 27 -3.32 0.55 0.69
C ILE A 27 -3.36 -0.95 0.43
N THR A 28 -4.47 -1.43 -0.14
CA THR A 28 -4.73 -2.86 -0.33
C THR A 28 -4.90 -3.23 -1.80
N THR A 29 -5.08 -2.25 -2.69
CA THR A 29 -5.32 -2.48 -4.11
C THR A 29 -4.33 -1.73 -5.01
N VAL A 30 -4.26 -2.17 -6.27
CA VAL A 30 -3.48 -1.49 -7.31
C VAL A 30 -4.00 -0.07 -7.55
N ASP A 31 -5.32 0.14 -7.51
CA ASP A 31 -5.93 1.44 -7.75
C ASP A 31 -5.61 2.43 -6.62
N ASP A 32 -5.52 1.96 -5.38
CA ASP A 32 -5.05 2.79 -4.26
C ASP A 32 -3.61 3.28 -4.49
N ILE A 33 -2.73 2.37 -4.93
CA ILE A 33 -1.33 2.70 -5.25
C ILE A 33 -1.28 3.71 -6.40
N ILE A 34 -2.11 3.57 -7.43
CA ILE A 34 -2.18 4.50 -8.56
C ILE A 34 -2.73 5.86 -8.10
N GLY A 35 -3.71 5.88 -7.21
CA GLY A 35 -4.26 7.10 -6.62
C GLY A 35 -3.21 7.90 -5.87
N VAL A 36 -2.30 7.23 -5.17
CA VAL A 36 -1.19 7.85 -4.44
C VAL A 36 0.01 8.16 -5.35
N CYS A 37 0.30 7.31 -6.33
CA CYS A 37 1.42 7.43 -7.26
C CYS A 37 0.97 7.17 -8.72
N PRO A 38 0.47 8.20 -9.43
CA PRO A 38 0.02 8.07 -10.82
C PRO A 38 1.13 7.63 -11.80
N ALA A 39 2.40 7.87 -11.45
CA ALA A 39 3.55 7.41 -12.20
C ALA A 39 3.62 5.88 -12.28
N PHE A 40 3.16 5.16 -11.24
CA PHE A 40 3.04 3.71 -11.26
C PHE A 40 1.99 3.23 -12.29
N GLY A 41 0.83 3.90 -12.38
CA GLY A 41 -0.14 3.61 -13.44
C GLY A 41 0.43 3.81 -14.85
N THR A 42 1.27 4.84 -15.02
CA THR A 42 1.99 5.06 -16.29
C THR A 42 3.03 3.97 -16.57
N LEU A 43 3.72 3.48 -15.56
CA LEU A 43 4.65 2.35 -15.66
C LEU A 43 3.92 1.10 -16.19
N LEU A 44 2.81 0.71 -15.56
CA LEU A 44 2.03 -0.46 -15.98
C LEU A 44 1.52 -0.34 -17.42
N ARG A 45 1.06 0.85 -17.81
CA ARG A 45 0.65 1.11 -19.20
C ARG A 45 1.81 0.94 -20.19
N ARG A 46 3.01 1.41 -19.86
CA ARG A 46 4.22 1.24 -20.68
C ARG A 46 4.65 -0.22 -20.75
N ALA A 47 4.60 -0.94 -19.63
CA ALA A 47 4.88 -2.37 -19.57
C ALA A 47 3.94 -3.17 -20.50
N ARG A 48 2.63 -2.94 -20.42
CA ARG A 48 1.63 -3.55 -21.32
C ARG A 48 1.89 -3.22 -22.79
N ALA A 49 2.27 -1.97 -23.09
CA ALA A 49 2.59 -1.56 -24.46
C ALA A 49 3.88 -2.24 -24.98
N ALA A 50 4.90 -2.40 -24.13
CA ALA A 50 6.13 -3.11 -24.48
C ALA A 50 5.85 -4.59 -24.75
N ARG A 51 5.05 -5.25 -23.91
CA ARG A 51 4.57 -6.62 -24.13
C ARG A 51 3.90 -6.81 -25.48
N ARG A 52 3.03 -5.88 -25.89
CA ARG A 52 2.34 -5.96 -27.20
C ARG A 52 3.28 -5.84 -28.39
N ARG A 53 4.40 -5.12 -28.24
CA ARG A 53 5.32 -4.83 -29.35
C ARG A 53 6.38 -5.91 -29.54
N ARG A 54 6.77 -6.62 -28.49
CA ARG A 54 7.86 -7.62 -28.49
C ARG A 54 7.64 -8.67 -27.39
N ARG A 55 8.20 -9.87 -27.59
CA ARG A 55 8.29 -10.88 -26.53
C ARG A 55 9.05 -10.30 -25.34
N VAL A 56 8.46 -10.40 -24.14
CA VAL A 56 9.10 -9.90 -22.92
C VAL A 56 10.33 -10.75 -22.62
N SER A 57 11.47 -10.08 -22.48
CA SER A 57 12.74 -10.68 -22.08
C SER A 57 13.04 -10.35 -20.62
N CYS A 58 13.93 -11.11 -19.99
CA CYS A 58 14.43 -10.79 -18.65
C CYS A 58 14.95 -9.36 -18.55
N ASN A 59 15.59 -8.84 -19.61
CA ASN A 59 16.06 -7.44 -19.65
C ASN A 59 14.91 -6.43 -19.61
N THR A 60 13.78 -6.75 -20.25
CA THR A 60 12.59 -5.90 -20.22
C THR A 60 11.98 -5.89 -18.83
N TYR A 61 11.85 -7.07 -18.22
CA TYR A 61 11.36 -7.20 -16.86
C TYR A 61 12.23 -6.45 -15.85
N GLU A 62 13.56 -6.66 -15.87
CA GLU A 62 14.50 -5.99 -14.96
C GLU A 62 14.48 -4.47 -15.13
N TYR A 63 14.31 -3.97 -16.37
CA TYR A 63 14.15 -2.54 -16.61
C TYR A 63 12.92 -1.96 -15.89
N TYR A 64 11.74 -2.59 -16.03
CA TYR A 64 10.53 -2.10 -15.38
C TYR A 64 10.53 -2.32 -13.87
N LYS A 65 11.14 -3.42 -13.39
CA LYS A 65 11.31 -3.70 -11.96
C LYS A 65 12.15 -2.63 -11.26
N ARG A 66 13.25 -2.17 -11.89
CA ARG A 66 14.05 -1.06 -11.35
C ARG A 66 13.24 0.23 -11.23
N GLN A 67 12.40 0.53 -12.23
CA GLN A 67 11.52 1.70 -12.15
C GLN A 67 10.45 1.53 -11.07
N LEU A 68 9.89 0.33 -10.91
CA LEU A 68 8.95 0.03 -9.84
C LEU A 68 9.54 0.33 -8.46
N HIS A 69 10.78 -0.10 -8.19
CA HIS A 69 11.47 0.14 -6.91
C HIS A 69 11.52 1.62 -6.54
N GLN A 70 11.68 2.51 -7.52
CA GLN A 70 11.72 3.96 -7.28
C GLN A 70 10.35 4.57 -7.00
N LEU A 71 9.27 3.88 -7.37
CA LEU A 71 7.90 4.38 -7.28
C LEU A 71 7.14 3.81 -6.07
N VAL A 72 7.39 2.55 -5.72
CA VAL A 72 6.70 1.81 -4.66
C VAL A 72 7.72 0.96 -3.89
N GLY A 73 7.57 0.85 -2.57
CA GLY A 73 8.50 0.17 -1.67
C GLY A 73 9.50 1.13 -1.01
N TRP A 74 10.54 0.59 -0.38
CA TRP A 74 11.43 1.35 0.50
C TRP A 74 12.20 2.51 -0.12
N TYR A 75 12.32 2.58 -1.44
CA TYR A 75 13.02 3.66 -2.14
C TYR A 75 12.08 4.76 -2.65
N THR A 76 10.76 4.61 -2.48
CA THR A 76 9.82 5.66 -2.84
C THR A 76 9.88 6.82 -1.85
N LYS A 77 9.60 8.04 -2.34
CA LYS A 77 9.53 9.23 -1.47
C LYS A 77 8.25 9.31 -0.65
N ASN A 78 7.25 8.48 -0.97
CA ASN A 78 5.94 8.52 -0.33
C ASN A 78 5.83 7.46 0.76
N GLU A 79 5.85 7.88 2.03
CA GLU A 79 5.84 6.98 3.19
C GLU A 79 4.68 5.98 3.16
N ARG A 80 3.52 6.37 2.61
CA ARG A 80 2.35 5.49 2.48
C ARG A 80 2.61 4.27 1.59
N LEU A 81 3.55 4.39 0.66
CA LEU A 81 3.95 3.33 -0.27
C LEU A 81 5.23 2.60 0.16
N GLN A 82 5.86 3.01 1.27
CA GLN A 82 7.05 2.36 1.82
C GLN A 82 6.69 1.14 2.68
N THR A 83 5.87 0.24 2.13
CA THR A 83 5.49 -1.00 2.81
C THR A 83 5.76 -2.21 1.93
N THR A 84 6.03 -3.34 2.58
CA THR A 84 6.22 -4.62 1.89
C THR A 84 4.96 -5.03 1.11
N ASP A 85 3.77 -4.76 1.67
CA ASP A 85 2.50 -5.11 1.05
C ASP A 85 2.26 -4.29 -0.23
N CYS A 86 2.48 -2.97 -0.18
CA CYS A 86 2.39 -2.12 -1.37
C CYS A 86 3.34 -2.57 -2.47
N TYR A 87 4.58 -2.89 -2.09
CA TYR A 87 5.57 -3.39 -3.04
C TYR A 87 5.13 -4.72 -3.66
N THR A 88 4.56 -5.63 -2.87
CA THR A 88 4.08 -6.94 -3.34
C THR A 88 2.93 -6.78 -4.33
N ILE A 89 1.91 -5.99 -3.99
CA ILE A 89 0.78 -5.70 -4.88
C ILE A 89 1.27 -5.09 -6.19
N ALA A 90 2.16 -4.09 -6.10
CA ALA A 90 2.67 -3.39 -7.27
C ALA A 90 3.58 -4.28 -8.13
N HIS A 91 4.33 -5.19 -7.52
CA HIS A 91 5.18 -6.16 -8.19
C HIS A 91 4.35 -7.21 -8.93
N SER A 92 3.33 -7.81 -8.30
CA SER A 92 2.38 -8.71 -8.96
C SER A 92 1.70 -8.05 -10.16
N ALA A 93 1.22 -6.81 -9.99
CA ALA A 93 0.60 -6.07 -11.09
C ALA A 93 1.57 -5.79 -12.26
N LEU A 94 2.87 -5.61 -11.97
CA LEU A 94 3.89 -5.45 -13.00
C LEU A 94 4.15 -6.75 -13.75
N VAL A 95 4.24 -7.88 -13.04
CA VAL A 95 4.39 -9.22 -13.62
C VAL A 95 3.20 -9.51 -14.55
N ASP A 96 1.97 -9.29 -14.08
CA ASP A 96 0.75 -9.46 -14.88
C ASP A 96 0.73 -8.54 -16.11
N ALA A 97 1.19 -7.30 -15.96
CA ALA A 97 1.27 -6.34 -17.06
C ALA A 97 2.26 -6.79 -18.15
N LEU A 98 3.30 -7.52 -17.78
CA LEU A 98 4.32 -8.05 -18.68
C LEU A 98 4.01 -9.46 -19.18
N ASP A 99 3.10 -10.21 -18.54
CA ASP A 99 2.87 -11.64 -18.83
C ASP A 99 4.19 -12.44 -18.74
N PHE A 100 4.93 -12.18 -17.66
CA PHE A 100 6.27 -12.70 -17.41
C PHE A 100 6.24 -13.87 -16.42
#